data_AF-A0A816HC72-F1
#
_entry.id   AF-A0A816HC72-F1
#
_cell.length_a   1.000
_cell.length_b   1.000
_cell.length_c   1.000
_cell.angle_alpha   90.00
_cell.angle_beta   90.00
_cell.angle_gamma   90.00
#
_symmetry.space_group_name_H-M   'P 1'
#
loop_
_entity.id
_entity.type
_entity.pdbx_description
1 polymer ?
#
loop_
_entity_poly.entity_id
_entity_poly.type
_entity_poly.pdbx_seq_one_letter_code
_entity_poly.pdbx_strand_id
1 'polypeptide(L)'
;VQQTYQIHLQEQTIEKIEIVDANYHSTLCAKCNQVCHNNCRLDETTVVGAQIFAQCVVMFNGKCQQCPNHCSYIHHYHAKKAIRIRKEKLHDALNDVKQKYGQAQADRTNYQEQIMTISETKAFLEKALKEKIREMKMKSVQLCQLCSSFNLAKEFQYLIRQLNTDVNLLKNQEIKKQTDSLIRKLMNFTRLVEENQEKNRQRRSPMQIIDREQPMKEKSIDIKSQKTDDLIKLYHNTIDPHVITLILSELHQRLQGKSTSPLLTSDEMIFIQKSLEKYSQKSVQELSYVYRQLQKQIQRIIDADILKIVHVNAELLIENFIVQTLLDTKEKNETDPEQT
;
A
#
# COMPACT_ATOMS: atom_id res chain seq x y z
N VAL A 1 55.17 17.49 7.76
CA VAL A 1 53.73 17.88 7.88
C VAL A 1 52.85 16.69 8.26
N GLN A 2 52.79 15.59 7.49
CA GLN A 2 52.00 14.40 7.86
C GLN A 2 52.42 13.73 9.18
N GLN A 3 53.72 13.59 9.42
CA GLN A 3 54.25 12.99 10.67
C GLN A 3 53.95 13.85 11.90
N THR A 4 54.06 15.18 11.76
CA THR A 4 53.75 16.16 12.81
C THR A 4 52.26 16.18 13.15
N TYR A 5 51.39 16.00 12.14
CA TYR A 5 49.94 15.90 12.33
C TYR A 5 49.51 14.61 13.04
N GLN A 6 50.14 13.47 12.70
CA GLN A 6 49.87 12.21 13.40
C GLN A 6 50.29 12.22 14.87
N ILE A 7 51.44 12.83 15.19
CA ILE A 7 51.90 12.99 16.59
C ILE A 7 50.91 13.87 17.37
N HIS A 8 50.48 14.99 16.79
CA HIS A 8 49.52 15.90 17.42
C HIS A 8 48.15 15.25 17.71
N LEU A 9 47.69 14.32 16.86
CA LEU A 9 46.46 13.55 17.10
C LEU A 9 46.61 12.45 18.16
N GLN A 10 47.83 11.97 18.42
CA GLN A 10 48.12 10.96 19.44
C GLN A 10 48.18 11.53 20.86
N GLU A 11 48.48 12.82 21.00
CA GLU A 11 48.61 13.51 22.30
C GLU A 11 47.29 14.16 22.76
N GLN A 12 46.36 14.45 21.84
CA GLN A 12 45.06 14.99 22.20
C GLN A 12 44.16 13.91 22.80
N THR A 13 43.57 14.21 23.96
CA THR A 13 42.56 13.37 24.61
C THR A 13 41.19 14.03 24.52
N ILE A 14 40.17 13.22 24.25
CA ILE A 14 38.77 13.62 24.33
C ILE A 14 38.09 12.97 25.53
N GLU A 15 37.04 13.60 26.02
CA GLU A 15 36.16 13.05 27.03
C GLU A 15 35.05 12.25 26.36
N LYS A 16 35.06 10.93 26.59
CA LYS A 16 34.01 10.02 26.16
C LYS A 16 33.05 9.80 27.31
N ILE A 17 31.77 10.02 27.04
CA ILE A 17 30.67 9.83 27.99
C ILE A 17 30.14 8.41 27.79
N GLU A 18 30.31 7.55 28.78
CA GLU A 18 29.81 6.18 28.77
C GLU A 18 28.74 6.00 29.86
N ILE A 19 27.69 5.25 29.54
CA ILE A 19 26.67 4.84 30.52
C ILE A 19 27.10 3.49 31.10
N VAL A 20 27.44 3.46 32.37
CA VAL A 20 27.93 2.27 33.09
C VAL A 20 26.93 1.82 34.15
N ASP A 21 27.05 0.58 34.61
CA ASP A 21 26.25 0.07 35.74
C ASP A 21 26.55 0.81 37.04
N ALA A 22 25.51 1.01 37.85
CA ALA A 22 25.58 1.66 39.16
C ALA A 22 24.81 0.86 40.21
N ASN A 23 25.13 1.04 41.48
CA ASN A 23 24.40 0.45 42.61
C ASN A 23 23.16 1.26 43.03
N TYR A 24 22.83 2.33 42.31
CA TYR A 24 21.66 3.18 42.51
C TYR A 24 20.92 3.35 41.18
N HIS A 25 19.62 3.65 41.24
CA HIS A 25 18.84 3.99 40.05
C HIS A 25 18.99 5.47 39.70
N SER A 26 18.98 5.72 38.40
CA SER A 26 19.00 7.04 37.80
C SER A 26 17.82 7.17 36.85
N THR A 27 17.37 8.39 36.58
CA THR A 27 16.33 8.65 35.59
C THR A 27 16.99 8.83 34.22
N LEU A 28 16.67 7.94 33.28
CA LEU A 28 17.18 7.93 31.91
C LEU A 28 16.10 8.34 30.93
N CYS A 29 16.49 8.94 29.81
CA CYS A 29 15.59 9.23 28.70
C CYS A 29 15.72 8.16 27.62
N ALA A 30 14.64 7.43 27.31
CA ALA A 30 14.60 6.43 26.26
C ALA A 30 14.77 7.02 24.85
N LYS A 31 14.37 8.28 24.65
CA LYS A 31 14.47 8.97 23.34
C LYS A 31 15.86 9.53 23.08
N CYS A 32 16.50 10.12 24.08
CA CYS A 32 17.84 10.70 23.97
C CYS A 32 18.97 9.74 24.34
N ASN A 33 18.64 8.57 24.90
CA ASN A 33 19.58 7.56 25.39
C ASN A 33 20.68 8.15 26.31
N GLN A 34 20.28 8.94 27.30
CA GLN A 34 21.18 9.56 28.27
C GLN A 34 20.60 9.50 29.69
N VAL A 35 21.47 9.61 30.70
CA VAL A 35 21.05 9.79 32.09
C VAL A 35 20.70 11.26 32.30
N CYS A 36 19.44 11.56 32.62
CA CYS A 36 18.99 12.92 32.86
C CYS A 36 18.98 13.29 34.37
N HIS A 37 18.92 12.34 35.31
CA HIS A 37 19.13 12.58 36.75
C HIS A 37 19.82 11.40 37.43
N ASN A 38 21.03 11.60 37.96
CA ASN A 38 21.77 10.57 38.68
C ASN A 38 21.22 10.37 40.11
N ASN A 39 21.23 9.12 40.59
CA ASN A 39 20.85 8.76 41.96
C ASN A 39 19.49 9.34 42.36
N CYS A 40 18.47 9.02 41.54
CA CYS A 40 17.13 9.54 41.73
C CYS A 40 16.54 8.99 43.04
N ARG A 41 15.95 9.87 43.86
CA ARG A 41 15.35 9.48 45.15
C ARG A 41 13.88 9.09 45.06
N LEU A 42 13.29 9.16 43.87
CA LEU A 42 11.93 8.67 43.63
C LEU A 42 11.88 7.14 43.73
N ASP A 43 10.71 6.60 44.04
CA ASP A 43 10.52 5.15 44.05
C ASP A 43 10.88 4.55 42.68
N GLU A 44 11.64 3.44 42.70
CA GLU A 44 12.09 2.77 41.48
C GLU A 44 10.87 2.25 40.70
N THR A 45 10.85 2.51 39.39
CA THR A 45 9.83 1.95 38.48
C THR A 45 10.48 1.62 37.15
N THR A 46 10.22 0.41 36.67
CA THR A 46 10.75 -0.10 35.40
C THR A 46 9.90 0.31 34.21
N VAL A 47 8.73 0.92 34.44
CA VAL A 47 7.79 1.32 33.39
C VAL A 47 8.20 2.67 32.81
N VAL A 48 8.48 2.69 31.51
CA VAL A 48 8.75 3.94 30.79
C VAL A 48 7.52 4.85 30.85
N GLY A 49 7.73 6.09 31.27
CA GLY A 49 6.70 7.12 31.26
C GLY A 49 5.73 7.11 32.44
N ALA A 50 6.05 6.40 33.52
CA ALA A 50 5.30 6.48 34.75
C ALA A 50 5.15 7.93 35.26
N GLN A 51 3.97 8.26 35.79
CA GLN A 51 3.65 9.61 36.27
C GLN A 51 4.62 10.11 37.35
N ILE A 52 5.24 9.20 38.11
CA ILE A 52 6.24 9.53 39.14
C ILE A 52 7.42 10.33 38.56
N PHE A 53 7.77 10.12 37.29
CA PHE A 53 8.85 10.88 36.66
C PHE A 53 8.55 12.37 36.55
N ALA A 54 7.28 12.78 36.49
CA ALA A 54 6.90 14.19 36.49
C ALA A 54 7.34 14.92 37.78
N GLN A 55 7.61 14.16 38.87
CA GLN A 55 8.09 14.67 40.14
C GLN A 55 9.63 14.67 40.26
N CYS A 56 10.33 14.21 39.22
CA CYS A 56 11.79 14.18 39.23
C CYS A 56 12.33 15.61 39.21
N VAL A 57 13.39 15.89 39.98
CA VAL A 57 13.95 17.26 40.13
C VAL A 57 14.37 17.91 38.80
N VAL A 58 14.65 17.10 37.78
CA VAL A 58 15.03 17.56 36.44
C VAL A 58 13.83 17.80 35.52
N MET A 59 12.61 17.56 35.99
CA MET A 59 11.38 17.86 35.26
C MET A 59 10.83 19.22 35.69
N PHE A 60 10.51 20.03 34.70
CA PHE A 60 9.79 21.30 34.88
C PHE A 60 8.66 21.37 33.85
N ASN A 61 7.43 21.62 34.32
CA ASN A 61 6.21 21.60 33.49
C ASN A 61 6.08 20.35 32.62
N GLY A 62 6.41 19.18 33.20
CA GLY A 62 6.33 17.89 32.52
C GLY A 62 7.42 17.61 31.48
N LYS A 63 8.41 18.51 31.32
CA LYS A 63 9.53 18.37 30.38
C LYS A 63 10.86 18.32 31.12
N CYS A 64 11.75 17.45 30.65
CA CYS A 64 13.09 17.35 31.21
C CYS A 64 13.95 18.56 30.82
N GLN A 65 14.68 19.12 31.78
CA GLN A 65 15.61 20.23 31.57
C GLN A 65 17.03 19.77 31.23
N GLN A 66 17.33 18.48 31.41
CA GLN A 66 18.67 17.91 31.16
C GLN A 66 18.80 17.25 29.80
N CYS A 67 17.70 16.79 29.20
CA CYS A 67 17.75 16.16 27.90
C CYS A 67 17.74 17.21 26.77
N PRO A 68 18.54 17.06 25.70
CA PRO A 68 18.72 18.09 24.65
C PRO A 68 17.42 18.41 23.90
N ASN A 69 16.50 17.44 23.83
CA ASN A 69 15.20 17.58 23.17
C ASN A 69 14.07 18.01 24.12
N HIS A 70 14.37 18.37 25.37
CA HIS A 70 13.39 18.68 26.42
C HIS A 70 12.25 17.66 26.51
N CYS A 71 12.60 16.38 26.49
CA CYS A 71 11.65 15.28 26.36
C CYS A 71 10.64 15.28 27.52
N SER A 72 9.39 14.93 27.22
CA SER A 72 8.36 14.72 28.23
C SER A 72 8.72 13.58 29.19
N TYR A 73 8.21 13.64 30.42
CA TYR A 73 8.38 12.58 31.42
C TYR A 73 7.96 11.19 30.89
N ILE A 74 7.06 11.12 29.89
CA ILE A 74 6.59 9.87 29.26
C ILE A 74 7.71 9.06 28.58
N HIS A 75 8.85 9.69 28.29
CA HIS A 75 10.00 9.04 27.66
C HIS A 75 11.09 8.66 28.67
N HIS A 76 10.83 8.74 29.97
CA HIS A 76 11.82 8.51 31.00
C HIS A 76 11.56 7.22 31.76
N TYR A 77 12.61 6.62 32.30
CA TYR A 77 12.55 5.39 33.09
C TYR A 77 13.67 5.35 34.14
N HIS A 78 13.50 4.54 35.18
CA HIS A 78 14.60 4.25 36.12
C HIS A 78 15.45 3.09 35.60
N ALA A 79 16.77 3.26 35.69
CA ALA A 79 17.72 2.19 35.46
C ALA A 79 18.93 2.35 36.38
N LYS A 80 19.54 1.22 36.77
CA LYS A 80 20.75 1.18 37.59
C LYS A 80 22.01 1.54 36.80
N LYS A 81 22.05 2.77 36.28
CA LYS A 81 23.08 3.27 35.38
C LYS A 81 23.57 4.65 35.82
N ALA A 82 24.83 4.95 35.52
CA ALA A 82 25.46 6.25 35.78
C ALA A 82 26.31 6.70 34.58
N ILE A 83 26.55 8.01 34.49
CA ILE A 83 27.49 8.57 33.52
C ILE A 83 28.92 8.43 34.06
N ARG A 84 29.79 7.83 33.26
CA ARG A 84 31.24 7.81 33.47
C ARG A 84 31.91 8.57 32.35
N ILE A 85 32.66 9.61 32.70
CA ILE A 85 33.52 10.32 31.75
C ILE A 85 34.88 9.60 31.74
N ARG A 86 35.26 9.08 30.59
CA ARG A 86 36.58 8.45 30.36
C ARG A 86 37.37 9.31 29.39
N LYS A 87 38.64 9.57 29.71
CA LYS A 87 39.57 10.18 28.76
C LYS A 87 40.06 9.10 27.79
N GLU A 88 39.86 9.34 26.50
CA GLU A 88 40.34 8.48 25.41
C GLU A 88 41.21 9.32 24.47
N LYS A 89 42.23 8.73 23.86
CA LYS A 89 43.03 9.42 22.86
C LYS A 89 42.17 9.68 21.62
N LEU A 90 42.26 10.88 21.07
CA LEU A 90 41.50 11.28 19.88
C LEU A 90 41.73 10.31 18.71
N HIS A 91 42.96 9.84 18.54
CA HIS A 91 43.30 8.82 17.55
C HIS A 91 42.48 7.53 17.68
N ASP A 92 42.32 7.01 18.91
CA ASP A 92 41.60 5.76 19.16
C ASP A 92 40.10 5.93 18.89
N ALA A 93 39.53 7.06 19.32
CA ALA A 93 38.13 7.39 19.04
C ALA A 93 37.85 7.55 17.54
N LEU A 94 38.75 8.18 16.79
CA LEU A 94 38.63 8.31 15.33
C LEU A 94 38.70 6.94 14.63
N ASN A 95 39.56 6.04 15.10
CA ASN A 95 39.65 4.69 14.56
C ASN A 95 38.38 3.88 14.85
N ASP A 96 37.82 3.96 16.05
CA ASP A 96 36.54 3.32 16.41
C ASP A 96 35.39 3.82 15.53
N VAL A 97 35.29 5.15 15.33
CA VAL A 97 34.29 5.75 14.43
C VAL A 97 34.48 5.28 13.00
N LYS A 98 35.73 5.25 12.50
CA LYS A 98 36.04 4.78 11.15
C LYS A 98 35.68 3.30 10.96
N GLN A 99 35.97 2.46 11.95
CA GLN A 99 35.63 1.04 11.91
C GLN A 99 34.12 0.83 11.90
N LYS A 100 33.38 1.51 12.81
CA LYS A 100 31.91 1.46 12.85
C LYS A 100 31.27 1.95 11.56
N TYR A 101 31.81 3.02 10.97
CA TYR A 101 31.35 3.51 9.67
C TYR A 101 31.57 2.47 8.57
N GLY A 102 32.76 1.87 8.50
CA GLY A 102 33.07 0.82 7.53
C GLY A 102 32.16 -0.40 7.68
N GLN A 103 31.90 -0.82 8.92
CA GLN A 103 30.98 -1.92 9.21
C GLN A 103 29.54 -1.58 8.81
N ALA A 104 29.05 -0.39 9.17
CA ALA A 104 27.72 0.07 8.77
C ALA A 104 27.56 0.16 7.25
N GLN A 105 28.63 0.53 6.54
CA GLN A 105 28.64 0.55 5.07
C GLN A 105 28.57 -0.86 4.49
N ALA A 106 29.33 -1.82 5.03
CA ALA A 106 29.27 -3.22 4.63
C ALA A 106 27.88 -3.84 4.91
N ASP A 107 27.33 -3.59 6.09
CA ASP A 107 25.99 -4.05 6.48
C ASP A 107 24.92 -3.47 5.56
N ARG A 108 25.03 -2.18 5.21
CA ARG A 108 24.11 -1.54 4.24
C ARG A 108 24.15 -2.26 2.89
N THR A 109 25.32 -2.56 2.36
CA THR A 109 25.45 -3.28 1.08
C THR A 109 24.81 -4.67 1.17
N ASN A 110 25.08 -5.40 2.24
CA ASN A 110 24.48 -6.72 2.48
C ASN A 110 22.94 -6.65 2.54
N TYR A 111 22.38 -5.69 3.28
CA TYR A 111 20.92 -5.51 3.32
C TYR A 111 20.33 -5.11 1.96
N GLN A 112 21.05 -4.32 1.16
CA GLN A 112 20.61 -3.98 -0.20
C GLN A 112 20.55 -5.21 -1.11
N GLU A 113 21.54 -6.10 -1.04
CA GLU A 113 21.55 -7.38 -1.77
C GLU A 113 20.39 -8.30 -1.35
N GLN A 114 20.12 -8.38 -0.05
CA GLN A 114 18.99 -9.16 0.48
C GLN A 114 17.64 -8.59 0.01
N ILE A 115 17.46 -7.26 0.04
CA ILE A 115 16.25 -6.60 -0.45
C ILE A 115 16.00 -6.92 -1.93
N MET A 116 17.05 -6.84 -2.75
CA MET A 116 16.97 -7.17 -4.17
C MET A 116 16.54 -8.62 -4.38
N THR A 117 17.17 -9.57 -3.68
CA THR A 117 16.85 -11.00 -3.75
C THR A 117 15.40 -11.29 -3.36
N ILE A 118 14.91 -10.67 -2.28
CA ILE A 118 13.53 -10.80 -1.82
C ILE A 118 12.56 -10.23 -2.85
N SER A 119 12.88 -9.08 -3.45
CA SER A 119 12.06 -8.43 -4.48
C SER A 119 11.92 -9.32 -5.73
N GLU A 120 13.01 -9.90 -6.20
CA GLU A 120 13.02 -10.84 -7.33
C GLU A 120 12.20 -12.10 -7.03
N THR A 121 12.37 -12.67 -5.83
CA THR A 121 11.61 -13.84 -5.38
C THR A 121 10.12 -13.56 -5.33
N LYS A 122 9.73 -12.38 -4.82
CA LYS A 122 8.33 -11.94 -4.78
C LYS A 122 7.74 -11.85 -6.20
N ALA A 123 8.44 -11.19 -7.12
CA ALA A 123 7.98 -11.05 -8.50
C ALA A 123 7.80 -12.41 -9.20
N PHE A 124 8.72 -13.36 -8.94
CA PHE A 124 8.61 -14.73 -9.42
C PHE A 124 7.36 -15.45 -8.87
N LEU A 125 7.12 -15.37 -7.56
CA LEU A 125 5.96 -15.98 -6.92
C LEU A 125 4.64 -15.39 -7.41
N GLU A 126 4.54 -14.07 -7.57
CA GLU A 126 3.35 -13.41 -8.11
C GLU A 126 3.03 -13.87 -9.54
N LYS A 127 4.07 -14.03 -10.37
CA LYS A 127 3.91 -14.58 -11.73
C LYS A 127 3.40 -16.02 -11.70
N ALA A 128 4.00 -16.87 -10.85
CA ALA A 128 3.58 -18.26 -10.70
C ALA A 128 2.13 -18.38 -10.20
N LEU A 129 1.72 -17.53 -9.25
CA LEU A 129 0.35 -17.48 -8.73
C LEU A 129 -0.66 -17.09 -9.81
N LYS A 130 -0.36 -16.05 -10.59
CA LYS A 130 -1.22 -15.61 -11.72
C LYS A 130 -1.42 -16.73 -12.74
N GLU A 131 -0.37 -17.48 -13.07
CA GLU A 131 -0.46 -18.61 -13.99
C GLU A 131 -1.34 -19.72 -13.42
N LYS A 132 -1.20 -20.06 -12.13
CA LYS A 132 -2.04 -21.08 -11.49
C LYS A 132 -3.50 -20.68 -11.40
N ILE A 133 -3.80 -19.40 -11.15
CA ILE A 133 -5.17 -18.89 -11.21
C ILE A 133 -5.75 -19.04 -12.62
N ARG A 134 -4.97 -18.72 -13.66
CA ARG A 134 -5.37 -18.89 -15.06
C ARG A 134 -5.66 -20.36 -15.38
N GLU A 135 -4.77 -21.27 -15.00
CA GLU A 135 -4.98 -22.73 -15.15
C GLU A 135 -6.27 -23.19 -14.47
N MET A 136 -6.52 -22.78 -13.22
CA MET A 136 -7.74 -23.13 -12.50
C MET A 136 -8.99 -22.62 -13.20
N LYS A 137 -8.99 -21.37 -13.68
CA LYS A 137 -10.10 -20.81 -14.45
C LYS A 137 -10.38 -21.62 -15.72
N MET A 138 -9.34 -21.97 -16.49
CA MET A 138 -9.48 -22.80 -17.68
C MET A 138 -10.06 -24.18 -17.36
N LYS A 139 -9.57 -24.84 -16.31
CA LYS A 139 -10.09 -26.14 -15.87
C LYS A 139 -11.54 -26.05 -15.42
N SER A 140 -11.93 -24.97 -14.74
CA SER A 140 -13.33 -24.75 -14.35
C SER A 140 -14.22 -24.60 -15.59
N VAL A 141 -13.79 -23.86 -16.61
CA VAL A 141 -14.54 -23.74 -17.87
C VAL A 141 -14.69 -25.09 -18.56
N GLN A 142 -13.61 -25.89 -18.62
CA GLN A 142 -13.66 -27.25 -19.19
C GLN A 142 -14.64 -28.15 -18.41
N LEU A 143 -14.62 -28.10 -17.08
CA LEU A 143 -15.56 -28.85 -16.26
C LEU A 143 -17.01 -28.44 -16.54
N CYS A 144 -17.27 -27.14 -16.67
CA CYS A 144 -18.59 -26.64 -17.03
C CYS A 144 -19.03 -27.10 -18.41
N GLN A 145 -18.12 -27.12 -19.40
CA GLN A 145 -18.41 -27.64 -20.73
C GLN A 145 -18.79 -29.12 -20.68
N LEU A 146 -18.00 -29.96 -20.01
CA LEU A 146 -18.29 -31.39 -19.84
C LEU A 146 -19.64 -31.61 -19.14
N CYS A 147 -19.89 -30.92 -18.03
CA CYS A 147 -21.16 -31.01 -17.30
C CYS A 147 -22.35 -30.47 -18.11
N SER A 148 -22.14 -29.46 -18.98
CA SER A 148 -23.20 -28.91 -19.84
C SER A 148 -23.52 -29.82 -21.03
N SER A 149 -22.54 -30.58 -21.52
CA SER A 149 -22.75 -31.61 -22.54
C SER A 149 -23.50 -32.83 -21.99
N PHE A 150 -23.43 -33.08 -20.69
CA PHE A 150 -24.17 -34.15 -20.03
C PHE A 150 -25.58 -33.70 -19.64
N ASN A 151 -26.53 -33.86 -20.56
CA ASN A 151 -27.94 -33.63 -20.26
C ASN A 151 -28.60 -34.92 -19.79
N LEU A 152 -28.60 -35.14 -18.48
CA LEU A 152 -29.17 -36.34 -17.85
C LEU A 152 -30.62 -36.63 -18.29
N ALA A 153 -31.44 -35.59 -18.51
CA ALA A 153 -32.80 -35.79 -19.00
C ALA A 153 -32.84 -36.31 -20.44
N LYS A 154 -32.00 -35.78 -21.34
CA LYS A 154 -31.86 -36.29 -22.72
C LYS A 154 -31.35 -37.73 -22.75
N GLU A 155 -30.38 -38.07 -21.90
CA GLU A 155 -29.88 -39.45 -21.79
C GLU A 155 -30.97 -40.41 -21.31
N PHE A 156 -31.76 -40.01 -20.30
CA PHE A 156 -32.92 -40.81 -19.88
C PHE A 156 -34.01 -40.90 -20.95
N GLN A 157 -34.27 -39.84 -21.71
CA GLN A 157 -35.20 -39.90 -22.85
C GLN A 157 -34.73 -40.88 -23.91
N TYR A 158 -33.42 -40.91 -24.22
CA TYR A 158 -32.85 -41.87 -25.15
C TYR A 158 -33.02 -43.31 -24.64
N LEU A 159 -32.68 -43.57 -23.38
CA LEU A 159 -32.86 -44.87 -22.73
C LEU A 159 -34.34 -45.30 -22.71
N ILE A 160 -35.27 -44.40 -22.41
CA ILE A 160 -36.71 -44.67 -22.44
C ILE A 160 -37.17 -45.04 -23.85
N ARG A 161 -36.68 -44.37 -24.90
CA ARG A 161 -37.02 -44.74 -26.29
C ARG A 161 -36.53 -46.14 -26.61
N GLN A 162 -35.30 -46.46 -26.23
CA GLN A 162 -34.72 -47.79 -26.44
C GLN A 162 -35.52 -48.89 -25.70
N LEU A 163 -35.83 -48.66 -24.41
CA LEU A 163 -36.65 -49.59 -23.62
C LEU A 163 -38.05 -49.78 -24.21
N ASN A 164 -38.68 -48.73 -24.75
CA ASN A 164 -39.97 -48.86 -25.43
C ASN A 164 -39.88 -49.71 -26.71
N THR A 165 -38.80 -49.56 -27.48
CA THR A 165 -38.55 -50.42 -28.64
C THR A 165 -38.38 -51.87 -28.23
N ASP A 166 -37.59 -52.13 -27.18
CA ASP A 166 -37.32 -53.48 -26.68
C ASP A 166 -38.57 -54.14 -26.09
N VAL A 167 -39.41 -53.38 -25.36
CA VAL A 167 -40.69 -53.85 -24.80
C VAL A 167 -41.65 -54.35 -25.88
N ASN A 168 -41.62 -53.74 -27.06
CA ASN A 168 -42.47 -54.17 -28.19
C ASN A 168 -42.00 -55.49 -28.80
N LEU A 169 -40.76 -55.90 -28.56
CA LEU A 169 -40.19 -57.19 -29.01
C LEU A 169 -40.41 -58.32 -27.99
N LEU A 170 -40.80 -58.00 -26.75
CA LEU A 170 -41.04 -59.00 -25.70
C LEU A 170 -42.35 -59.76 -25.95
N LYS A 171 -42.27 -61.10 -25.92
CA LYS A 171 -43.43 -62.01 -26.04
C LYS A 171 -44.13 -62.31 -24.71
N ASN A 172 -43.40 -62.20 -23.59
CA ASN A 172 -43.93 -62.50 -22.27
C ASN A 172 -44.71 -61.29 -21.72
N GLN A 173 -46.02 -61.46 -21.52
CA GLN A 173 -46.92 -60.38 -21.08
C GLN A 173 -46.62 -59.86 -19.66
N GLU A 174 -46.11 -60.71 -18.76
CA GLU A 174 -45.80 -60.31 -17.39
C GLU A 174 -44.55 -59.43 -17.35
N ILE A 175 -43.50 -59.85 -18.05
CA ILE A 175 -42.28 -59.04 -18.20
C ILE A 175 -42.61 -57.71 -18.89
N LYS A 176 -43.46 -57.74 -19.92
CA LYS A 176 -43.94 -56.54 -20.61
C LYS A 176 -44.59 -55.53 -19.65
N LYS A 177 -45.52 -56.00 -18.80
CA LYS A 177 -46.18 -55.15 -17.79
C LYS A 177 -45.20 -54.56 -16.78
N GLN A 178 -44.21 -55.35 -16.33
CA GLN A 178 -43.20 -54.89 -15.39
C GLN A 178 -42.29 -53.82 -16.02
N THR A 179 -41.86 -54.03 -17.26
CA THR A 179 -41.04 -53.06 -17.99
C THR A 179 -41.85 -51.79 -18.33
N ASP A 180 -43.14 -51.89 -18.68
CA ASP A 180 -44.03 -50.73 -18.86
C ASP A 180 -44.21 -49.90 -17.57
N SER A 181 -44.25 -50.58 -16.42
CA SER A 181 -44.29 -49.91 -15.11
C SER A 181 -42.98 -49.16 -14.84
N LEU A 182 -41.83 -49.77 -15.16
CA LEU A 182 -40.52 -49.16 -15.02
C LEU A 182 -40.35 -47.96 -15.96
N ILE A 183 -40.75 -48.08 -17.23
CA ILE A 183 -40.72 -46.99 -18.21
C ILE A 183 -41.54 -45.80 -17.70
N ARG A 184 -42.75 -46.03 -17.15
CA ARG A 184 -43.58 -44.96 -16.57
C ARG A 184 -42.90 -44.27 -15.39
N LYS A 185 -42.26 -45.03 -14.50
CA LYS A 185 -41.49 -44.47 -13.37
C LYS A 185 -40.31 -43.63 -13.88
N LEU A 186 -39.58 -44.11 -14.89
CA LEU A 186 -38.48 -43.39 -15.53
C LEU A 186 -38.96 -42.10 -16.22
N MET A 187 -40.08 -42.13 -16.95
CA MET A 187 -40.66 -40.93 -17.57
C MET A 187 -41.03 -39.86 -16.55
N ASN A 188 -41.66 -40.26 -15.43
CA ASN A 188 -41.98 -39.34 -14.33
C ASN A 188 -40.72 -38.75 -13.70
N PHE A 189 -39.68 -39.57 -13.51
CA PHE A 189 -38.39 -39.10 -13.01
C PHE A 189 -37.72 -38.12 -13.96
N THR A 190 -37.67 -38.42 -15.27
CA THR A 190 -37.13 -37.52 -16.29
C THR A 190 -37.82 -36.17 -16.29
N ARG A 191 -39.17 -36.14 -16.19
CA ARG A 191 -39.93 -34.89 -16.10
C ARG A 191 -39.59 -34.08 -14.84
N LEU A 192 -39.44 -34.74 -13.69
CA LEU A 192 -38.99 -34.08 -12.46
C LEU A 192 -37.57 -33.52 -12.58
N VAL A 193 -36.67 -34.23 -13.28
CA VAL A 193 -35.31 -33.75 -13.54
C VAL A 193 -35.33 -32.54 -14.47
N GLU A 194 -36.15 -32.54 -15.53
CA GLU A 194 -36.32 -31.40 -16.44
C GLU A 194 -36.89 -30.18 -15.71
N GLU A 195 -37.96 -30.33 -14.94
CA GLU A 195 -38.55 -29.24 -14.17
C GLU A 195 -37.56 -28.65 -13.16
N ASN A 196 -36.73 -29.49 -12.52
CA ASN A 196 -35.69 -29.03 -11.61
C ASN A 196 -34.48 -28.41 -12.34
N GLN A 197 -34.15 -28.87 -13.55
CA GLN A 197 -33.13 -28.24 -14.38
C GLN A 197 -33.60 -26.88 -14.91
N GLU A 198 -34.85 -26.74 -15.33
CA GLU A 198 -35.47 -25.49 -15.80
C GLU A 198 -35.52 -24.46 -14.66
N LYS A 199 -35.99 -24.87 -13.47
CA LYS A 199 -35.98 -24.04 -12.25
C LYS A 199 -34.56 -23.63 -11.85
N ASN A 200 -33.58 -24.52 -12.00
CA ASN A 200 -32.17 -24.19 -11.76
C ASN A 200 -31.56 -23.30 -12.84
N ARG A 201 -31.99 -23.39 -14.11
CA ARG A 201 -31.57 -22.49 -15.19
C ARG A 201 -32.15 -21.08 -15.02
N GLN A 202 -33.42 -20.97 -14.62
CA GLN A 202 -34.05 -19.69 -14.29
C GLN A 202 -33.47 -19.03 -13.02
N ARG A 203 -32.95 -19.83 -12.08
CA ARG A 203 -32.23 -19.34 -10.90
C ARG A 203 -30.73 -19.09 -11.13
N ARG A 204 -30.16 -19.66 -12.19
CA ARG A 204 -28.77 -19.45 -12.57
C ARG A 204 -28.71 -18.32 -13.58
N SER A 205 -28.51 -17.10 -13.06
CA SER A 205 -27.67 -16.11 -13.76
C SER A 205 -26.43 -16.83 -14.33
N PRO A 206 -25.91 -16.41 -15.50
CA PRO A 206 -24.72 -17.01 -16.09
C PRO A 206 -23.71 -17.19 -14.97
N MET A 207 -23.25 -18.43 -14.79
CA MET A 207 -22.45 -18.87 -13.67
C MET A 207 -21.48 -17.75 -13.28
N GLN A 208 -21.86 -16.99 -12.24
CA GLN A 208 -20.92 -16.10 -11.60
C GLN A 208 -19.90 -17.09 -11.06
N ILE A 209 -18.75 -17.17 -11.73
CA ILE A 209 -17.51 -17.59 -11.09
C ILE A 209 -17.58 -16.95 -9.71
N ILE A 210 -17.36 -17.76 -8.68
CA ILE A 210 -17.40 -17.30 -7.30
C ILE A 210 -16.32 -16.22 -7.14
N ASP A 211 -16.66 -15.00 -7.53
CA ASP A 211 -16.33 -13.75 -6.88
C ASP A 211 -17.40 -13.61 -5.78
N ARG A 212 -17.52 -14.61 -4.89
CA ARG A 212 -18.05 -14.34 -3.55
C ARG A 212 -16.94 -13.62 -2.78
N GLU A 213 -16.62 -12.42 -3.22
CA GLU A 213 -16.61 -11.34 -2.28
C GLU A 213 -18.09 -11.05 -2.04
N GLN A 214 -18.58 -11.40 -0.84
CA GLN A 214 -19.75 -10.67 -0.35
C GLN A 214 -19.44 -9.19 -0.53
N PRO A 215 -20.35 -8.33 -1.02
CA PRO A 215 -20.19 -6.91 -0.85
C PRO A 215 -20.32 -6.66 0.66
N MET A 216 -19.21 -6.83 1.38
CA MET A 216 -18.98 -6.16 2.65
C MET A 216 -19.15 -4.70 2.32
N LYS A 217 -20.37 -4.15 2.48
CA LYS A 217 -20.76 -2.74 2.26
C LYS A 217 -19.59 -1.98 1.66
N GLU A 218 -19.42 -2.12 0.35
CA GLU A 218 -18.22 -1.70 -0.33
C GLU A 218 -18.07 -0.23 0.01
N LYS A 219 -17.12 0.09 0.90
CA LYS A 219 -16.78 1.47 1.18
C LYS A 219 -16.31 1.95 -0.17
N SER A 220 -17.17 2.69 -0.88
CA SER A 220 -16.84 3.31 -2.15
C SER A 220 -15.46 3.92 -1.97
N ILE A 221 -14.46 3.32 -2.61
CA ILE A 221 -13.08 3.76 -2.43
C ILE A 221 -13.06 5.15 -3.05
N ASP A 222 -12.95 6.15 -2.19
CA ASP A 222 -12.88 7.52 -2.63
C ASP A 222 -11.48 7.77 -3.21
N ILE A 223 -11.32 7.43 -4.48
CA ILE A 223 -10.07 7.54 -5.25
C ILE A 223 -9.59 8.99 -5.27
N LYS A 224 -10.52 9.96 -5.23
CA LYS A 224 -10.18 11.37 -5.25
C LYS A 224 -9.49 11.79 -3.95
N SER A 225 -9.83 11.22 -2.80
CA SER A 225 -9.17 11.55 -1.53
C SER A 225 -7.85 10.81 -1.26
N GLN A 226 -7.33 10.02 -2.20
CA GLN A 226 -6.07 9.28 -2.03
C GLN A 226 -4.85 10.05 -2.54
N LYS A 227 -3.71 9.95 -1.83
CA LYS A 227 -2.42 10.47 -2.32
C LYS A 227 -1.93 9.71 -3.55
N THR A 228 -1.08 10.33 -4.35
CA THR A 228 -0.57 9.72 -5.59
C THR A 228 0.14 8.39 -5.33
N ASP A 229 0.98 8.33 -4.28
CA ASP A 229 1.66 7.10 -3.87
C ASP A 229 0.67 6.01 -3.45
N ASP A 230 -0.41 6.40 -2.76
CA ASP A 230 -1.42 5.47 -2.27
C ASP A 230 -2.32 4.97 -3.43
N LEU A 231 -2.59 5.80 -4.43
CA LEU A 231 -3.23 5.38 -5.68
C LEU A 231 -2.40 4.36 -6.45
N ILE A 232 -1.08 4.52 -6.49
CA ILE A 232 -0.20 3.57 -7.18
C ILE A 232 -0.06 2.27 -6.40
N LYS A 233 0.05 2.34 -5.08
CA LYS A 233 -0.05 1.13 -4.24
C LYS A 233 -1.39 0.43 -4.47
N LEU A 234 -2.49 1.17 -4.52
CA LEU A 234 -3.82 0.63 -4.79
C LEU A 234 -3.91 0.00 -6.18
N TYR A 235 -3.33 0.65 -7.20
CA TYR A 235 -3.25 0.12 -8.57
C TYR A 235 -2.54 -1.23 -8.63
N HIS A 236 -1.41 -1.36 -7.93
CA HIS A 236 -0.65 -2.62 -7.89
C HIS A 236 -1.35 -3.72 -7.09
N ASN A 237 -2.14 -3.35 -6.09
CA ASN A 237 -2.78 -4.30 -5.17
C ASN A 237 -4.20 -4.71 -5.59
N THR A 238 -4.86 -3.93 -6.45
CA THR A 238 -6.22 -4.23 -6.90
C THR A 238 -6.23 -5.14 -8.14
N ILE A 239 -7.22 -6.03 -8.19
CA ILE A 239 -7.47 -6.91 -9.36
C ILE A 239 -8.72 -6.43 -10.14
N ASP A 240 -9.51 -5.53 -9.56
CA ASP A 240 -10.75 -5.03 -10.15
C ASP A 240 -10.46 -4.07 -11.33
N PRO A 241 -10.85 -4.43 -12.58
CA PRO A 241 -10.68 -3.59 -13.76
C PRO A 241 -11.37 -2.22 -13.66
N HIS A 242 -12.49 -2.13 -12.93
CA HIS A 242 -13.22 -0.87 -12.74
C HIS A 242 -12.40 0.09 -11.87
N VAL A 243 -11.90 -0.39 -10.72
CA VAL A 243 -11.02 0.38 -9.83
C VAL A 243 -9.74 0.80 -10.56
N ILE A 244 -9.14 -0.09 -11.35
CA ILE A 244 -7.98 0.24 -12.19
C ILE A 244 -8.28 1.40 -13.13
N THR A 245 -9.43 1.36 -13.82
CA THR A 245 -9.85 2.41 -14.76
C THR A 245 -10.02 3.75 -14.06
N LEU A 246 -10.65 3.74 -12.88
CA LEU A 246 -10.83 4.96 -12.07
C LEU A 246 -9.50 5.53 -11.58
N ILE A 247 -8.56 4.68 -11.14
CA ILE A 247 -7.23 5.13 -10.72
C ILE A 247 -6.48 5.76 -11.89
N LEU A 248 -6.44 5.10 -13.05
CA LEU A 248 -5.77 5.64 -14.24
C LEU A 248 -6.39 6.96 -14.69
N SER A 249 -7.71 7.09 -14.62
CA SER A 249 -8.42 8.33 -14.93
C SER A 249 -8.02 9.47 -13.97
N GLU A 250 -7.98 9.21 -12.67
CA GLU A 250 -7.56 10.19 -11.66
C GLU A 250 -6.09 10.59 -11.83
N LEU A 251 -5.19 9.62 -12.05
CA LEU A 251 -3.78 9.91 -12.32
C LEU A 251 -3.64 10.78 -13.57
N HIS A 252 -4.40 10.51 -14.62
CA HIS A 252 -4.42 11.32 -15.83
C HIS A 252 -4.93 12.75 -15.56
N GLN A 253 -5.97 12.91 -14.74
CA GLN A 253 -6.46 14.22 -14.33
C GLN A 253 -5.39 15.02 -13.57
N ARG A 254 -4.60 14.39 -12.70
CA ARG A 254 -3.48 15.05 -12.00
C ARG A 254 -2.39 15.52 -12.96
N LEU A 255 -2.05 14.71 -13.96
CA LEU A 255 -1.09 15.11 -15.00
C LEU A 255 -1.57 16.29 -15.83
N GLN A 256 -2.88 16.36 -16.08
CA GLN A 256 -3.49 17.50 -16.77
C GLN A 256 -3.71 18.71 -15.86
N GLY A 257 -3.34 18.64 -14.58
CA GLY A 257 -3.60 19.74 -13.65
C GLY A 257 -5.08 19.96 -13.37
N LYS A 258 -5.92 18.93 -13.53
CA LYS A 258 -7.38 18.97 -13.27
C LYS A 258 -7.76 18.45 -11.89
N SER A 259 -6.81 17.83 -11.17
CA SER A 259 -6.99 17.33 -9.81
C SER A 259 -5.72 17.55 -8.97
N THR A 260 -5.90 17.89 -7.70
CA THR A 260 -4.83 18.03 -6.68
C THR A 260 -5.10 17.27 -5.39
N SER A 261 -6.14 16.45 -5.33
CA SER A 261 -6.57 15.86 -4.06
C SER A 261 -5.66 14.69 -3.62
N PRO A 262 -5.31 14.50 -2.34
CA PRO A 262 -5.02 15.48 -1.29
C PRO A 262 -3.50 15.77 -1.25
N LEU A 263 -3.01 16.57 -2.18
CA LEU A 263 -1.61 17.04 -2.23
C LEU A 263 -1.36 18.24 -1.31
N LEU A 264 -2.01 18.32 -0.16
CA LEU A 264 -1.97 19.54 0.66
C LEU A 264 -1.43 19.25 2.06
N THR A 265 -0.13 19.01 2.14
CA THR A 265 0.66 19.32 3.33
C THR A 265 0.74 20.83 3.52
N SER A 266 1.10 21.29 4.73
CA SER A 266 1.27 22.71 5.02
C SER A 266 2.32 23.39 4.13
N ASP A 267 3.37 22.67 3.74
CA ASP A 267 4.41 23.19 2.85
C ASP A 267 3.89 23.35 1.41
N GLU A 268 3.10 22.39 0.93
CA GLU A 268 2.45 22.46 -0.38
C GLU A 268 1.43 23.61 -0.46
N MET A 269 0.73 23.92 0.63
CA MET A 269 -0.16 25.09 0.71
C MET A 269 0.60 26.42 0.56
N ILE A 270 1.77 26.55 1.17
CA ILE A 270 2.63 27.73 1.02
C ILE A 270 3.11 27.85 -0.43
N PHE A 271 3.48 26.72 -1.04
CA PHE A 271 3.88 26.68 -2.45
C PHE A 271 2.74 27.06 -3.40
N ILE A 272 1.51 26.62 -3.10
CA ILE A 272 0.32 27.01 -3.87
C ILE A 272 0.11 28.50 -3.81
N GLN A 273 0.16 29.10 -2.62
CA GLN A 273 -0.03 30.54 -2.48
C GLN A 273 1.01 31.33 -3.29
N LYS A 274 2.29 30.96 -3.18
CA LYS A 274 3.38 31.58 -3.96
C LYS A 274 3.18 31.43 -5.47
N SER A 275 2.75 30.25 -5.90
CA SER A 275 2.50 29.97 -7.32
C SER A 275 1.28 30.74 -7.83
N LEU A 276 0.21 30.84 -7.04
CA LEU A 276 -0.97 31.63 -7.37
C LEU A 276 -0.62 33.11 -7.53
N GLU A 277 0.15 33.68 -6.59
CA GLU A 277 0.65 35.06 -6.68
C GLU A 277 1.48 35.25 -7.96
N LYS A 278 2.42 34.34 -8.24
CA LYS A 278 3.28 34.35 -9.43
C LYS A 278 2.50 34.34 -10.75
N TYR A 279 1.39 33.60 -10.82
CA TYR A 279 0.65 33.37 -12.07
C TYR A 279 -0.63 34.22 -12.21
N SER A 280 -1.16 34.78 -11.13
CA SER A 280 -2.41 35.56 -11.12
C SER A 280 -2.44 36.72 -12.12
N GLN A 281 -1.30 37.41 -12.28
CA GLN A 281 -1.17 38.59 -13.15
C GLN A 281 -0.87 38.26 -14.62
N LYS A 282 -0.65 36.99 -14.97
CA LYS A 282 -0.32 36.60 -16.35
C LYS A 282 -1.55 36.59 -17.26
N SER A 283 -1.38 37.00 -18.50
CA SER A 283 -2.41 36.90 -19.54
C SER A 283 -2.72 35.43 -19.90
N VAL A 284 -3.86 35.19 -20.56
CA VAL A 284 -4.25 33.85 -21.06
C VAL A 284 -3.17 33.24 -21.96
N GLN A 285 -2.57 34.06 -22.83
CA GLN A 285 -1.50 33.63 -23.74
C GLN A 285 -0.24 33.20 -22.99
N GLU A 286 0.17 33.95 -21.96
CA GLU A 286 1.32 33.60 -21.12
C GLU A 286 1.05 32.35 -20.29
N LEU A 287 -0.15 32.21 -19.70
CA LEU A 287 -0.56 31.01 -18.95
C LEU A 287 -0.57 29.79 -19.86
N SER A 288 -1.14 29.89 -21.06
CA SER A 288 -1.11 28.85 -22.08
C SER A 288 0.31 28.42 -22.45
N TYR A 289 1.23 29.38 -22.59
CA TYR A 289 2.63 29.08 -22.84
C TYR A 289 3.27 28.33 -21.68
N VAL A 290 3.09 28.80 -20.45
CA VAL A 290 3.62 28.16 -19.24
C VAL A 290 3.07 26.73 -19.09
N TYR A 291 1.75 26.55 -19.26
CA TYR A 291 1.11 25.23 -19.20
C TYR A 291 1.75 24.26 -20.19
N ARG A 292 1.98 24.67 -21.45
CA ARG A 292 2.65 23.83 -22.45
C ARG A 292 4.08 23.46 -22.06
N GLN A 293 4.81 24.35 -21.38
CA GLN A 293 6.17 24.03 -20.91
C GLN A 293 6.13 23.03 -19.75
N LEU A 294 5.23 23.22 -18.79
CA LEU A 294 5.03 22.29 -17.66
C LEU A 294 4.62 20.91 -18.17
N GLN A 295 3.67 20.84 -19.10
CA GLN A 295 3.25 19.57 -19.75
C GLN A 295 4.43 18.88 -20.45
N LYS A 296 5.29 19.62 -21.16
CA LYS A 296 6.51 19.04 -21.76
C LYS A 296 7.49 18.50 -20.73
N GLN A 297 7.66 19.19 -19.60
CA GLN A 297 8.54 18.73 -18.53
C GLN A 297 8.00 17.47 -17.87
N ILE A 298 6.70 17.44 -17.53
CA ILE A 298 6.02 16.27 -16.98
C ILE A 298 6.12 15.09 -17.95
N GLN A 299 5.85 15.31 -19.25
CA GLN A 299 5.92 14.27 -20.27
C GLN A 299 7.33 13.67 -20.43
N ARG A 300 8.40 14.47 -20.23
CA ARG A 300 9.78 13.96 -20.25
C ARG A 300 10.09 13.03 -19.08
N ILE A 301 9.45 13.24 -17.94
CA ILE A 301 9.66 12.41 -16.73
C ILE A 301 8.87 11.09 -16.86
N ILE A 302 7.63 11.19 -17.34
CA ILE A 302 6.69 10.07 -17.39
C ILE A 302 6.90 9.20 -18.63
N ASP A 303 7.31 9.82 -19.74
CA ASP A 303 7.39 9.16 -21.04
C ASP A 303 6.04 8.47 -21.39
N ALA A 304 6.02 7.22 -21.85
CA ALA A 304 4.78 6.52 -22.18
C ALA A 304 4.07 5.88 -20.96
N ASP A 305 4.66 5.91 -19.76
CA ASP A 305 4.18 5.15 -18.60
C ASP A 305 3.64 6.07 -17.50
N ILE A 306 2.31 6.21 -17.46
CA ILE A 306 1.59 7.06 -16.49
C ILE A 306 1.92 6.75 -15.02
N LEU A 307 2.34 5.52 -14.70
CA LEU A 307 2.66 5.13 -13.33
C LEU A 307 3.95 5.80 -12.82
N LYS A 308 4.79 6.33 -13.72
CA LYS A 308 5.97 7.14 -13.37
C LYS A 308 5.64 8.52 -12.81
N ILE A 309 4.35 8.87 -12.66
CA ILE A 309 3.92 10.11 -11.98
C ILE A 309 4.53 10.26 -10.57
N VAL A 310 4.87 9.17 -9.88
CA VAL A 310 5.61 9.21 -8.58
C VAL A 310 6.98 9.86 -8.66
N HIS A 311 7.57 9.90 -9.85
CA HIS A 311 8.86 10.53 -10.09
C HIS A 311 8.71 12.02 -10.45
N VAL A 312 7.49 12.50 -10.68
CA VAL A 312 7.23 13.91 -10.92
C VAL A 312 7.22 14.63 -9.58
N ASN A 313 8.03 15.68 -9.47
CA ASN A 313 8.05 16.54 -8.29
C ASN A 313 6.63 17.09 -8.03
N ALA A 314 6.15 16.97 -6.79
CA ALA A 314 4.86 17.49 -6.34
C ALA A 314 4.69 18.98 -6.67
N GLU A 315 5.76 19.79 -6.54
CA GLU A 315 5.76 21.20 -6.92
C GLU A 315 5.39 21.41 -8.39
N LEU A 316 5.88 20.54 -9.29
CA LEU A 316 5.59 20.63 -10.73
C LEU A 316 4.13 20.28 -11.04
N LEU A 317 3.57 19.29 -10.35
CA LEU A 317 2.15 18.92 -10.48
C LEU A 317 1.23 20.02 -9.95
N ILE A 318 1.59 20.61 -8.81
CA ILE A 318 0.86 21.73 -8.20
C ILE A 318 0.92 22.97 -9.10
N GLU A 319 2.09 23.30 -9.64
CA GLU A 319 2.26 24.45 -10.53
C GLU A 319 1.41 24.28 -11.80
N ASN A 320 1.41 23.07 -12.37
CA ASN A 320 0.59 22.73 -13.52
C ASN A 320 -0.93 22.84 -13.24
N PHE A 321 -1.37 22.40 -12.05
CA PHE A 321 -2.77 22.56 -11.62
C PHE A 321 -3.19 24.03 -11.49
N ILE A 322 -2.35 24.86 -10.86
CA ILE A 322 -2.65 26.28 -10.67
C ILE A 322 -2.76 26.99 -12.02
N VAL A 323 -1.80 26.74 -12.91
CA VAL A 323 -1.80 27.35 -14.24
C VAL A 323 -3.04 26.93 -15.04
N GLN A 324 -3.40 25.65 -15.01
CA GLN A 324 -4.62 25.17 -15.68
C GLN A 324 -5.89 25.80 -15.08
N THR A 325 -5.99 25.87 -13.75
CA THR A 325 -7.15 26.48 -13.06
C THR A 325 -7.31 27.96 -13.41
N LEU A 326 -6.20 28.71 -13.41
CA LEU A 326 -6.21 30.13 -13.79
C LEU A 326 -6.54 30.32 -15.27
N LEU A 327 -6.05 29.43 -16.14
CA LEU A 327 -6.36 29.45 -17.56
C LEU A 327 -7.86 29.23 -17.80
N ASP A 328 -8.43 28.16 -17.24
CA ASP A 328 -9.86 27.84 -17.34
C ASP A 328 -10.74 28.98 -16.81
N THR A 329 -10.31 29.64 -15.73
CA THR A 329 -11.06 30.78 -15.14
C THR A 329 -11.03 32.00 -16.05
N LYS A 330 -9.86 32.34 -16.62
CA LYS A 330 -9.72 33.52 -17.48
C LYS A 330 -10.37 33.32 -18.84
N GLU A 331 -10.26 32.13 -19.44
CA GLU A 331 -10.93 31.81 -20.70
C GLU A 331 -12.45 31.93 -20.58
N LYS A 332 -13.03 31.46 -19.46
CA LYS A 332 -14.47 31.64 -19.18
C LYS A 332 -14.87 33.11 -19.12
N ASN A 333 -14.08 33.95 -18.46
CA ASN A 333 -14.35 35.38 -18.34
C ASN A 333 -14.21 36.12 -19.69
N GLU A 334 -13.37 35.65 -20.61
CA GLU A 334 -13.26 36.22 -21.97
C GLU A 334 -14.44 35.81 -22.87
N THR A 335 -15.02 34.62 -22.65
CA THR A 335 -16.14 34.10 -23.45
C THR A 335 -17.51 34.62 -23.02
N ASP A 336 -17.65 35.15 -21.80
CA ASP A 336 -18.95 35.55 -21.22
C ASP A 336 -18.85 36.91 -20.49
N PRO A 337 -18.61 38.03 -21.23
CA PRO A 337 -18.39 39.35 -20.62
C PRO A 337 -19.64 39.98 -19.98
N GLU A 338 -20.82 39.35 -20.10
CA GLU A 338 -22.10 39.91 -19.64
C GLU A 338 -22.45 39.61 -18.16
N GLN A 339 -21.57 38.96 -17.39
CA GLN A 339 -21.83 38.61 -15.97
C GLN A 339 -20.94 39.31 -14.92
N THR A 340 -20.17 40.33 -15.30
CA THR A 340 -19.36 41.14 -14.36
C THR A 340 -19.87 42.54 -14.15
#